data_AF-A0A519C121-F1
#
_entry.id   AF-A0A519C121-F1
#
_cell.length_a   1.000
_cell.length_b   1.000
_cell.length_c   1.000
_cell.angle_alpha   90.00
_cell.angle_beta   90.00
_cell.angle_gamma   90.00
#
_symmetry.space_group_name_H-M   'P 1'
#
loop_
_entity.id
_entity.type
_entity.pdbx_description
1 polymer ?
#
loop_
_entity_poly.entity_id
_entity_poly.type
_entity_poly.pdbx_seq_one_letter_code
_entity_poly.pdbx_strand_id
1 'polypeptide(L)'
;GDFDPDSTDPDDDGDGYNDTDDDFPIDGTEWLDTDDDGTGNNADNDDDGDGYNDTIEVGEGSEPLNFTSIPLDTDGDFDPDSTDPDDDNDGYNDTEDAYPLDGEKWTVETEEVESSRDQKDTGRSPTEVCCVVLLLLLLLLIPLLKRRYDNSLVYDPREIEYTIGDNDTKIRMVPSLHEYTKKYIKTRNSEGLRRITYAISGNLVEGLDIDSKTGIISGHPEKAGEYTYEVVMKHSKGKFKGEAVINVIEKGKAVEKEEEPEPEAVRTVNPEPENTKSKPKFKGGAGTKMDPFVITPAKGLAAGEQISSKQVITISGLKPGGVVNMEDIDSSKNGKRFAIVAEPDVVGRQSVLVADDDGKIKFRINFKDDEPSYDGADYEGLLKLGISSVYFTWATEVLEDTSEADAEKEVEEAKDREVELAAKEEELKVKETEIDSKQAELDRIAAKAETIDFGVIGTASASEKDDLKIIKGIGPFIEKKLNALGIYQFAQIAKMTSDLEDEVNIAIEFFPGRVKRDEWVKQAKELAE
;
A
#
# COMPACT_ATOMS: atom_id res chain seq x y z
N GLY A 1 -24.40 -31.29 -11.06
CA GLY A 1 -24.37 -32.79 -11.21
C GLY A 1 -25.74 -33.48 -11.10
N ASP A 2 -26.79 -32.84 -11.60
CA ASP A 2 -28.16 -33.01 -11.13
C ASP A 2 -29.22 -33.01 -12.27
N PHE A 3 -28.76 -32.97 -13.53
CA PHE A 3 -29.55 -32.90 -14.77
C PHE A 3 -30.14 -31.52 -15.12
N ASP A 4 -29.77 -30.43 -14.46
CA ASP A 4 -29.97 -29.08 -14.99
C ASP A 4 -28.81 -28.65 -15.90
N PRO A 5 -29.04 -27.75 -16.88
CA PRO A 5 -27.97 -27.25 -17.74
C PRO A 5 -27.17 -26.14 -17.04
N ASP A 6 -25.83 -26.22 -17.03
CA ASP A 6 -24.84 -25.33 -16.37
C ASP A 6 -25.13 -23.81 -16.55
N SER A 7 -25.86 -23.43 -17.59
CA SER A 7 -26.26 -22.02 -17.80
C SER A 7 -27.35 -21.52 -16.85
N THR A 8 -27.95 -22.40 -16.04
CA THR A 8 -29.09 -22.14 -15.15
C THR A 8 -29.07 -22.94 -13.84
N ASP A 9 -28.09 -23.81 -13.66
CA ASP A 9 -27.85 -24.51 -12.40
C ASP A 9 -27.23 -23.50 -11.42
N PRO A 10 -27.77 -23.32 -10.20
CA PRO A 10 -27.16 -22.46 -9.19
C PRO A 10 -26.10 -23.16 -8.32
N ASP A 11 -25.89 -24.47 -8.50
CA ASP A 11 -24.98 -25.34 -7.73
C ASP A 11 -24.39 -26.40 -8.68
N ASP A 12 -23.39 -25.98 -9.48
CA ASP A 12 -22.87 -26.70 -10.64
C ASP A 12 -22.30 -28.09 -10.26
N ASP A 13 -21.67 -28.21 -9.09
CA ASP A 13 -21.09 -29.46 -8.59
C ASP A 13 -21.98 -30.27 -7.64
N GLY A 14 -23.02 -29.66 -7.07
CA GLY A 14 -24.06 -30.31 -6.30
C GLY A 14 -23.67 -30.63 -4.86
N ASP A 15 -22.77 -29.86 -4.26
CA ASP A 15 -22.32 -30.05 -2.88
C ASP A 15 -23.24 -29.39 -1.83
N GLY A 16 -24.15 -28.53 -2.29
CA GLY A 16 -25.15 -27.84 -1.49
C GLY A 16 -24.84 -26.37 -1.18
N TYR A 17 -23.72 -25.85 -1.67
CA TYR A 17 -23.40 -24.42 -1.72
C TYR A 17 -23.73 -23.87 -3.11
N ASN A 18 -24.19 -22.63 -3.22
CA ASN A 18 -24.50 -22.08 -4.55
C ASN A 18 -23.20 -21.53 -5.16
N ASP A 19 -23.04 -21.57 -6.48
CA ASP A 19 -21.87 -21.06 -7.21
C ASP A 19 -21.46 -19.61 -6.87
N THR A 20 -22.38 -18.81 -6.32
CA THR A 20 -22.12 -17.42 -5.93
C THR A 20 -21.55 -17.25 -4.52
N ASP A 21 -21.71 -18.26 -3.68
CA ASP A 21 -21.31 -18.31 -2.28
C ASP A 21 -20.30 -19.47 -2.03
N ASP A 22 -19.76 -20.03 -3.10
CA ASP A 22 -18.86 -21.17 -3.15
C ASP A 22 -17.56 -20.75 -3.85
N ASP A 23 -16.44 -20.89 -3.15
CA ASP A 23 -15.12 -20.52 -3.66
C ASP A 23 -14.60 -21.52 -4.72
N PHE A 24 -15.17 -22.73 -4.76
CA PHE A 24 -14.86 -23.80 -5.72
C PHE A 24 -16.11 -24.35 -6.46
N PRO A 25 -16.83 -23.56 -7.29
CA PRO A 25 -18.12 -23.92 -7.90
C PRO A 25 -18.19 -25.16 -8.81
N ILE A 26 -17.07 -25.86 -9.02
CA ILE A 26 -16.98 -27.05 -9.88
C ILE A 26 -16.33 -28.24 -9.16
N ASP A 27 -15.95 -28.09 -7.89
CA ASP A 27 -15.34 -29.11 -7.07
C ASP A 27 -16.16 -29.34 -5.81
N GLY A 28 -17.17 -30.20 -5.92
CA GLY A 28 -18.10 -30.45 -4.81
C GLY A 28 -17.52 -31.24 -3.63
N THR A 29 -16.20 -31.21 -3.46
CA THR A 29 -15.51 -31.59 -2.22
C THR A 29 -14.95 -30.40 -1.45
N GLU A 30 -15.03 -29.19 -2.00
CA GLU A 30 -14.56 -27.94 -1.40
C GLU A 30 -15.60 -26.84 -1.64
N TRP A 31 -15.82 -25.96 -0.65
CA TRP A 31 -16.76 -24.84 -0.79
C TRP A 31 -16.28 -23.53 -0.16
N LEU A 32 -15.20 -23.58 0.63
CA LEU A 32 -14.67 -22.46 1.41
C LEU A 32 -13.15 -22.46 1.30
N ASP A 33 -12.57 -21.28 1.08
CA ASP A 33 -11.14 -20.98 1.10
C ASP A 33 -10.90 -19.87 2.14
N THR A 34 -10.47 -20.21 3.35
CA THR A 34 -10.46 -19.26 4.47
C THR A 34 -9.30 -18.26 4.42
N ASP A 35 -8.18 -18.61 3.78
CA ASP A 35 -6.99 -17.75 3.63
C ASP A 35 -6.74 -17.25 2.20
N ASP A 36 -7.64 -17.60 1.25
CA ASP A 36 -7.61 -17.23 -0.16
C ASP A 36 -6.34 -17.73 -0.90
N ASP A 37 -5.74 -18.85 -0.47
CA ASP A 37 -4.52 -19.42 -1.09
C ASP A 37 -4.80 -20.24 -2.36
N GLY A 38 -6.07 -20.61 -2.58
CA GLY A 38 -6.56 -21.41 -3.69
C GLY A 38 -6.71 -22.91 -3.38
N THR A 39 -6.55 -23.33 -2.13
CA THR A 39 -6.79 -24.68 -1.61
C THR A 39 -8.00 -24.63 -0.67
N GLY A 40 -9.03 -25.44 -0.92
CA GLY A 40 -10.21 -25.44 -0.07
C GLY A 40 -9.94 -26.08 1.30
N ASN A 41 -10.67 -25.62 2.31
CA ASN A 41 -10.48 -26.04 3.71
C ASN A 41 -10.56 -27.56 3.96
N ASN A 42 -11.23 -28.36 3.12
CA ASN A 42 -11.24 -29.82 3.32
C ASN A 42 -9.94 -30.49 2.84
N ALA A 43 -9.16 -29.82 1.99
CA ALA A 43 -7.88 -30.27 1.45
C ALA A 43 -6.68 -29.55 2.07
N ASP A 44 -6.88 -28.32 2.55
CA ASP A 44 -5.89 -27.59 3.32
C ASP A 44 -5.68 -28.24 4.70
N ASN A 45 -4.52 -28.01 5.30
CA ASN A 45 -4.27 -28.37 6.69
C ASN A 45 -3.78 -27.17 7.52
N ASP A 46 -3.89 -25.96 6.99
CA ASP A 46 -3.60 -24.66 7.61
C ASP A 46 -4.64 -23.67 7.07
N ASP A 47 -5.89 -23.88 7.46
CA ASP A 47 -7.08 -23.27 6.84
C ASP A 47 -7.07 -21.72 6.87
N ASP A 48 -6.42 -21.10 7.86
CA ASP A 48 -6.37 -19.64 8.00
C ASP A 48 -5.02 -19.00 7.67
N GLY A 49 -4.04 -19.81 7.24
CA GLY A 49 -2.74 -19.39 6.75
C GLY A 49 -1.85 -18.73 7.80
N ASP A 50 -2.06 -19.01 9.09
CA ASP A 50 -1.24 -18.46 10.19
C ASP A 50 0.09 -19.21 10.40
N GLY A 51 0.25 -20.34 9.73
CA GLY A 51 1.47 -21.16 9.73
C GLY A 51 1.40 -22.36 10.66
N TYR A 52 0.31 -22.55 11.42
CA TYR A 52 0.09 -23.72 12.26
C TYR A 52 -0.90 -24.67 11.62
N ASN A 53 -0.69 -25.96 11.84
CA ASN A 53 -1.56 -26.98 11.27
C ASN A 53 -2.87 -27.10 12.05
N ASP A 54 -4.03 -27.21 11.40
CA ASP A 54 -5.35 -27.30 12.06
C ASP A 54 -5.40 -28.38 13.15
N THR A 55 -4.71 -29.50 12.93
CA THR A 55 -4.70 -30.62 13.88
C THR A 55 -3.93 -30.29 15.16
N ILE A 56 -2.90 -29.46 15.04
CA ILE A 56 -2.12 -28.93 16.17
C ILE A 56 -2.94 -27.88 16.90
N GLU A 57 -3.57 -26.97 16.16
CA GLU A 57 -4.36 -25.91 16.74
C GLU A 57 -5.54 -26.41 17.56
N VAL A 58 -6.31 -27.36 17.01
CA VAL A 58 -7.39 -28.04 17.74
C VAL A 58 -6.83 -28.76 18.99
N GLY A 59 -5.60 -29.24 18.94
CA GLY A 59 -4.89 -29.87 20.05
C GLY A 59 -4.54 -28.87 21.16
N GLU A 60 -4.07 -27.69 20.79
CA GLU A 60 -3.57 -26.64 21.69
C GLU A 60 -4.66 -25.62 22.10
N GLY A 61 -5.84 -25.69 21.48
CA GLY A 61 -7.01 -24.88 21.81
C GLY A 61 -7.09 -23.54 21.07
N SER A 62 -6.34 -23.41 19.97
CA SER A 62 -6.52 -22.36 18.96
C SER A 62 -7.65 -22.71 17.98
N GLU A 63 -8.01 -21.74 17.13
CA GLU A 63 -9.15 -21.79 16.22
C GLU A 63 -8.66 -21.84 14.77
N PRO A 64 -8.76 -22.99 14.06
CA PRO A 64 -8.18 -23.15 12.71
C PRO A 64 -8.72 -22.28 11.59
N LEU A 65 -9.71 -21.43 11.87
CA LEU A 65 -10.35 -20.57 10.86
C LEU A 65 -10.13 -19.09 11.20
N ASN A 66 -9.16 -18.79 12.05
CA ASN A 66 -8.96 -17.48 12.65
C ASN A 66 -7.46 -17.21 12.83
N PHE A 67 -6.87 -16.55 11.84
CA PHE A 67 -5.44 -16.24 11.76
C PHE A 67 -4.81 -15.54 12.97
N THR A 68 -5.63 -15.00 13.88
CA THR A 68 -5.17 -14.32 15.11
C THR A 68 -5.09 -15.26 16.32
N SER A 69 -5.60 -16.47 16.18
CA SER A 69 -5.71 -17.45 17.24
C SER A 69 -4.60 -18.49 17.11
N ILE A 70 -3.34 -18.10 17.33
CA ILE A 70 -2.20 -19.03 17.26
C ILE A 70 -2.04 -19.86 18.55
N PRO A 71 -1.45 -21.07 18.47
CA PRO A 71 -0.87 -21.77 19.60
C PRO A 71 0.17 -20.93 20.38
N LEU A 72 0.51 -21.34 21.60
CA LEU A 72 1.62 -20.72 22.32
C LEU A 72 2.95 -21.13 21.66
N ASP A 73 3.72 -20.14 21.26
CA ASP A 73 5.04 -20.27 20.63
C ASP A 73 5.94 -19.17 21.21
N THR A 74 6.86 -19.56 22.09
CA THR A 74 7.63 -18.67 22.94
C THR A 74 8.80 -18.00 22.19
N ASP A 75 9.39 -18.67 21.20
CA ASP A 75 10.50 -18.13 20.41
C ASP A 75 10.08 -17.60 19.02
N GLY A 76 8.87 -17.95 18.57
CA GLY A 76 8.25 -17.52 17.33
C GLY A 76 8.81 -18.22 16.09
N ASP A 77 9.22 -19.49 16.19
CA ASP A 77 9.78 -20.27 15.09
C ASP A 77 8.77 -21.13 14.31
N PHE A 78 7.48 -21.05 14.67
CA PHE A 78 6.34 -21.81 14.12
C PHE A 78 6.31 -23.29 14.54
N ASP A 79 7.03 -23.68 15.59
CA ASP A 79 6.80 -24.91 16.37
C ASP A 79 6.23 -24.53 17.74
N PRO A 80 4.99 -24.90 18.09
CA PRO A 80 4.44 -24.50 19.39
C PRO A 80 5.16 -25.16 20.56
N ASP A 81 5.18 -24.51 21.73
CA ASP A 81 5.82 -24.96 22.99
C ASP A 81 5.45 -26.42 23.41
N SER A 82 4.35 -26.94 22.87
CA SER A 82 3.90 -28.31 23.10
C SER A 82 4.71 -29.38 22.36
N THR A 83 5.31 -29.00 21.22
CA THR A 83 6.04 -29.85 20.28
C THR A 83 7.48 -29.39 20.05
N ASP A 84 7.78 -28.12 20.36
CA ASP A 84 9.12 -27.58 20.39
C ASP A 84 9.97 -28.26 21.50
N PRO A 85 11.18 -28.74 21.18
CA PRO A 85 12.12 -29.23 22.19
C PRO A 85 12.97 -28.17 22.91
N ASP A 86 12.90 -26.89 22.51
CA ASP A 86 13.71 -25.75 22.99
C ASP A 86 12.90 -24.43 22.90
N ASP A 87 11.85 -24.29 23.74
CA ASP A 87 10.78 -23.27 23.61
C ASP A 87 11.28 -21.81 23.56
N ASP A 88 12.49 -21.51 24.06
CA ASP A 88 13.09 -20.17 24.06
C ASP A 88 14.34 -20.03 23.16
N ASN A 89 14.73 -21.12 22.51
CA ASN A 89 15.79 -21.23 21.51
C ASN A 89 17.13 -20.65 21.97
N ASP A 90 17.43 -20.78 23.27
CA ASP A 90 18.71 -20.38 23.84
C ASP A 90 19.83 -21.41 23.60
N GLY A 91 19.46 -22.54 23.02
CA GLY A 91 20.31 -23.65 22.63
C GLY A 91 20.38 -24.77 23.66
N TYR A 92 19.50 -24.77 24.67
CA TYR A 92 19.32 -25.81 25.66
C TYR A 92 17.89 -26.33 25.65
N ASN A 93 17.70 -27.59 25.23
CA ASN A 93 16.38 -28.22 25.26
C ASN A 93 15.68 -28.11 26.63
N ASP A 94 14.34 -28.02 26.67
CA ASP A 94 13.55 -27.79 27.90
C ASP A 94 13.81 -28.83 29.00
N THR A 95 14.20 -30.04 28.59
CA THR A 95 14.54 -31.12 29.54
C THR A 95 15.88 -30.92 30.25
N GLU A 96 16.75 -30.10 29.68
CA GLU A 96 18.06 -29.70 30.21
C GLU A 96 18.05 -28.25 30.74
N ASP A 97 17.01 -27.47 30.41
CA ASP A 97 16.83 -26.09 30.85
C ASP A 97 16.08 -25.97 32.20
N ALA A 98 16.57 -25.10 33.08
CA ALA A 98 15.91 -24.79 34.35
C ALA A 98 14.80 -23.73 34.23
N TYR A 99 14.78 -22.96 33.14
CA TYR A 99 13.83 -21.93 32.77
C TYR A 99 13.50 -22.00 31.26
N PRO A 100 12.79 -23.04 30.79
CA PRO A 100 12.53 -23.27 29.35
C PRO A 100 11.85 -22.15 28.56
N LEU A 101 11.36 -21.09 29.21
CA LEU A 101 10.63 -19.99 28.58
C LEU A 101 11.38 -18.64 28.72
N ASP A 102 12.66 -18.66 29.07
CA ASP A 102 13.48 -17.48 29.37
C ASP A 102 14.87 -17.64 28.74
N GLY A 103 15.00 -17.26 27.47
CA GLY A 103 16.23 -17.45 26.69
C GLY A 103 17.43 -16.61 27.13
N GLU A 104 17.37 -15.96 28.30
CA GLU A 104 18.52 -15.39 29.00
C GLU A 104 19.06 -16.29 30.14
N LYS A 105 18.40 -17.40 30.49
CA LYS A 105 18.74 -18.24 31.65
C LYS A 105 18.50 -19.75 31.47
N TRP A 106 19.58 -20.51 31.32
CA TRP A 106 19.50 -21.98 31.29
C TRP A 106 19.94 -22.70 32.59
N THR A 107 20.49 -22.00 33.58
CA THR A 107 20.95 -22.62 34.85
C THR A 107 20.49 -21.89 36.10
N VAL A 108 20.22 -22.65 37.16
CA VAL A 108 19.96 -22.11 38.50
C VAL A 108 21.25 -21.49 39.03
N GLU A 109 21.36 -20.16 39.03
CA GLU A 109 22.52 -19.44 39.58
C GLU A 109 22.77 -19.85 41.04
N THR A 110 23.80 -20.67 41.26
CA THR A 110 24.39 -20.83 42.58
C THR A 110 25.46 -19.76 42.77
N GLU A 111 25.21 -18.80 43.65
CA GLU A 111 26.19 -17.78 44.04
C GLU A 111 27.50 -18.42 44.53
N GLU A 112 28.55 -18.38 43.70
CA GLU A 112 29.94 -18.48 44.17
C GLU A 112 30.70 -17.20 43.85
N VAL A 113 31.03 -16.49 44.94
CA VAL A 113 31.87 -15.30 44.96
C VAL A 113 33.34 -15.71 44.88
N GLU A 114 34.07 -15.39 43.80
CA GLU A 114 35.54 -15.29 43.87
C GLU A 114 36.16 -14.14 43.03
N SER A 115 36.64 -13.15 43.79
CA SER A 115 37.89 -12.38 43.75
C SER A 115 38.69 -12.05 42.46
N SER A 116 38.86 -10.72 42.30
CA SER A 116 40.15 -9.99 42.13
C SER A 116 40.87 -9.94 40.77
N ARG A 117 41.15 -8.71 40.29
CA ARG A 117 42.51 -8.15 40.14
C ARG A 117 42.52 -6.65 39.81
N ASP A 118 43.57 -6.02 40.29
CA ASP A 118 43.85 -4.60 40.52
C ASP A 118 44.79 -4.06 39.42
N GLN A 119 44.59 -2.85 38.88
CA GLN A 119 45.74 -2.07 38.38
C GLN A 119 45.54 -0.55 38.33
N LYS A 120 46.57 0.09 38.88
CA LYS A 120 46.78 1.50 39.24
C LYS A 120 46.98 2.43 38.03
N ASP A 121 46.30 3.57 38.04
CA ASP A 121 46.46 4.67 37.08
C ASP A 121 47.53 5.68 37.54
N THR A 122 48.35 6.15 36.61
CA THR A 122 49.23 7.32 36.79
C THR A 122 49.18 8.24 35.56
N GLY A 123 48.29 9.23 35.60
CA GLY A 123 48.55 10.65 35.35
C GLY A 123 49.09 11.12 33.99
N ARG A 124 48.19 11.54 33.07
CA ARG A 124 48.26 12.78 32.26
C ARG A 124 46.90 13.06 31.61
N SER A 125 46.39 14.30 31.61
CA SER A 125 45.00 14.57 31.22
C SER A 125 44.72 14.34 29.71
N PRO A 126 43.59 13.72 29.32
CA PRO A 126 43.28 13.36 27.92
C PRO A 126 43.02 14.55 26.98
N THR A 127 42.76 15.74 27.52
CA THR A 127 42.26 16.89 26.77
C THR A 127 43.33 17.59 25.93
N GLU A 128 44.59 17.57 26.34
CA GLU A 128 45.68 18.23 25.59
C GLU A 128 46.15 17.41 24.38
N VAL A 129 46.11 16.08 24.48
CA VAL A 129 46.48 15.19 23.36
C VAL A 129 45.41 15.22 22.26
N CYS A 130 44.14 15.26 22.65
CA CYS A 130 43.01 15.27 21.71
C CYS A 130 42.99 16.54 20.85
N CYS A 131 43.23 17.71 21.46
CA CYS A 131 43.26 19.00 20.74
C CYS A 131 44.40 19.08 19.71
N VAL A 132 45.59 18.57 20.04
CA VAL A 132 46.73 18.58 19.11
C VAL A 132 46.48 17.65 17.93
N VAL A 133 45.89 16.47 18.18
CA VAL A 133 45.51 15.52 17.12
C VAL A 133 44.43 16.10 16.21
N LEU A 134 43.40 16.74 16.76
CA LEU A 134 42.35 17.42 15.99
C LEU A 134 42.90 18.55 15.12
N LEU A 135 43.84 19.34 15.64
CA LEU A 135 44.47 20.44 14.90
C LEU A 135 45.36 19.91 13.77
N LEU A 136 46.09 18.81 14.00
CA LEU A 136 46.86 18.12 12.96
C LEU A 136 45.95 17.51 11.87
N LEU A 137 44.81 16.93 12.25
CA LEU A 137 43.81 16.42 11.30
C LEU A 137 43.16 17.55 10.47
N LEU A 138 42.87 18.70 11.09
CA LEU A 138 42.39 19.90 10.39
C LEU A 138 43.43 20.46 9.43
N LEU A 139 44.71 20.43 9.79
CA LEU A 139 45.81 20.85 8.90
C LEU A 139 45.97 19.90 7.70
N LEU A 140 45.68 18.60 7.86
CA LEU A 140 45.67 17.62 6.77
C LEU A 140 44.47 17.78 5.81
N LEU A 141 43.36 18.36 6.27
CA LEU A 141 42.20 18.68 5.42
C LEU A 141 42.43 19.84 4.45
N ILE A 142 43.30 20.81 4.81
CA ILE A 142 43.60 21.98 3.98
C ILE A 142 44.15 21.61 2.59
N PRO A 143 45.16 20.74 2.43
CA PRO A 143 45.63 20.32 1.11
C PRO A 143 44.60 19.50 0.31
N LEU A 144 43.73 18.73 0.98
CA LEU A 144 42.66 17.96 0.33
C LEU A 144 41.56 18.88 -0.23
N LEU A 145 41.14 19.88 0.55
CA LEU A 145 40.21 20.93 0.12
C LEU A 145 40.78 21.74 -1.05
N LYS A 146 42.09 22.02 -1.02
CA LYS A 146 42.79 22.70 -2.13
C LYS A 146 42.82 21.83 -3.39
N ARG A 147 43.09 20.53 -3.27
CA ARG A 147 43.09 19.58 -4.41
C ARG A 147 41.71 19.44 -5.05
N ARG A 148 40.65 19.39 -4.24
CA ARG A 148 39.25 19.35 -4.72
C ARG A 148 38.85 20.67 -5.40
N TYR A 149 39.26 21.80 -4.83
CA TYR A 149 39.05 23.12 -5.43
C TYR A 149 39.75 23.22 -6.79
N ASP A 150 41.01 22.79 -6.90
CA ASP A 150 41.76 22.85 -8.16
C ASP A 150 41.17 21.96 -9.27
N ASN A 151 40.31 20.98 -8.96
CA ASN A 151 39.65 20.07 -9.93
C ASN A 151 38.15 20.41 -10.15
N SER A 152 37.82 21.70 -10.27
CA SER A 152 36.41 22.16 -10.35
C SER A 152 35.90 22.49 -11.76
N LEU A 153 36.69 22.29 -12.82
CA LEU A 153 36.27 22.59 -14.19
C LEU A 153 35.54 21.37 -14.77
N VAL A 154 34.36 21.59 -15.34
CA VAL A 154 33.48 20.56 -15.90
C VAL A 154 33.02 21.00 -17.29
N TYR A 155 32.86 20.06 -18.22
CA TYR A 155 32.33 20.34 -19.56
C TYR A 155 30.89 19.85 -19.73
N ASP A 156 30.12 20.59 -20.53
CA ASP A 156 28.76 20.24 -20.92
C ASP A 156 28.64 20.23 -22.47
N PRO A 157 28.26 19.09 -23.09
CA PRO A 157 28.11 17.76 -22.49
C PRO A 157 29.43 17.24 -21.91
N ARG A 158 29.36 16.35 -20.91
CA ARG A 158 30.56 15.73 -20.31
C ARG A 158 31.29 14.79 -21.27
N GLU A 159 30.52 14.12 -22.11
CA GLU A 159 30.97 13.18 -23.13
C GLU A 159 30.17 13.42 -24.41
N ILE A 160 30.83 13.39 -25.56
CA ILE A 160 30.21 13.52 -26.89
C ILE A 160 30.64 12.35 -27.75
N GLU A 161 29.66 11.71 -28.39
CA GLU A 161 29.87 10.83 -29.53
C GLU A 161 29.69 11.60 -30.84
N TYR A 162 30.64 11.49 -31.75
CA TYR A 162 30.61 12.15 -33.06
C TYR A 162 30.89 11.17 -34.18
N THR A 163 30.06 11.19 -35.22
CA THR A 163 30.25 10.34 -36.41
C THR A 163 30.89 11.12 -37.54
N ILE A 164 32.04 10.66 -38.03
CA ILE A 164 32.76 11.26 -39.16
C ILE A 164 31.89 11.21 -40.42
N GLY A 165 31.61 12.36 -41.02
CA GLY A 165 30.78 12.51 -42.22
C GLY A 165 29.36 13.01 -41.98
N ASP A 166 29.02 13.36 -40.73
CA ASP A 166 27.87 14.21 -40.43
C ASP A 166 28.32 15.68 -40.47
N ASN A 167 27.95 16.39 -41.54
CA ASN A 167 28.35 17.78 -41.78
C ASN A 167 27.46 18.79 -41.04
N ASP A 168 26.36 18.35 -40.41
CA ASP A 168 25.39 19.22 -39.74
C ASP A 168 25.61 19.30 -38.21
N THR A 169 26.41 18.40 -37.63
CA THR A 169 26.69 18.36 -36.19
C THR A 169 28.11 18.82 -35.86
N LYS A 170 28.28 20.09 -35.50
CA LYS A 170 29.56 20.57 -34.95
C LYS A 170 29.68 20.15 -33.48
N ILE A 171 30.79 19.51 -33.10
CA ILE A 171 31.09 19.29 -31.67
C ILE A 171 31.17 20.67 -31.00
N ARG A 172 30.50 20.82 -29.85
CA ARG A 172 30.56 22.05 -29.05
C ARG A 172 30.45 21.71 -27.56
N MET A 173 31.58 21.63 -26.89
CA MET A 173 31.65 21.43 -25.44
C MET A 173 31.91 22.76 -24.75
N VAL A 174 31.08 23.11 -23.78
CA VAL A 174 31.18 24.38 -23.04
C VAL A 174 31.74 24.14 -21.65
N PRO A 175 32.82 24.83 -21.25
CA PRO A 175 33.34 24.71 -19.90
C PRO A 175 32.44 25.45 -18.91
N SER A 176 32.29 24.87 -17.73
CA SER A 176 31.66 25.49 -16.59
C SER A 176 32.39 25.10 -15.30
N LEU A 177 32.27 25.93 -14.27
CA LEU A 177 32.72 25.54 -12.94
C LEU A 177 31.62 24.75 -12.23
N HIS A 178 32.03 23.75 -11.46
CA HIS A 178 31.13 23.03 -10.58
C HIS A 178 30.41 24.01 -9.62
N GLU A 179 29.15 23.72 -9.32
CA GLU A 179 28.26 24.61 -8.57
C GLU A 179 28.80 25.03 -7.20
N TYR A 180 29.47 24.13 -6.45
CA TYR A 180 30.10 24.48 -5.17
C TYR A 180 31.21 25.52 -5.33
N THR A 181 31.99 25.48 -6.40
CA THR A 181 33.06 26.44 -6.67
C THR A 181 32.48 27.79 -7.10
N LYS A 182 31.38 27.78 -7.88
CA LYS A 182 30.61 29.00 -8.17
C LYS A 182 30.11 29.65 -6.88
N LYS A 183 29.55 28.87 -5.94
CA LYS A 183 29.08 29.34 -4.63
C LYS A 183 30.23 29.85 -3.76
N TYR A 184 31.36 29.14 -3.71
CA TYR A 184 32.55 29.55 -2.96
C TYR A 184 33.12 30.89 -3.47
N ILE A 185 33.27 31.06 -4.78
CA ILE A 185 33.73 32.32 -5.38
C ILE A 185 32.78 33.46 -5.00
N LYS A 186 31.46 33.23 -5.11
CA LYS A 186 30.44 34.22 -4.75
C LYS A 186 30.53 34.66 -3.29
N THR A 187 30.81 33.75 -2.36
CA THR A 187 30.86 34.03 -0.92
C THR A 187 32.19 34.60 -0.44
N ARG A 188 33.33 34.12 -0.97
CA ARG A 188 34.67 34.49 -0.49
C ARG A 188 35.39 35.52 -1.35
N ASN A 189 34.97 35.74 -2.59
CA ASN A 189 35.66 36.61 -3.55
C ASN A 189 34.64 37.41 -4.39
N SER A 190 34.04 38.43 -3.77
CA SER A 190 33.01 39.28 -4.37
C SER A 190 33.43 39.99 -5.67
N GLU A 191 34.74 40.13 -5.93
CA GLU A 191 35.29 40.72 -7.15
C GLU A 191 35.34 39.75 -8.37
N GLY A 192 35.01 38.47 -8.16
CA GLY A 192 35.00 37.42 -9.19
C GLY A 192 36.40 36.91 -9.61
N LEU A 193 36.42 36.08 -10.66
CA LEU A 193 37.65 35.63 -11.33
C LEU A 193 37.97 36.56 -12.50
N ARG A 194 39.23 36.97 -12.66
CA ARG A 194 39.69 37.85 -13.76
C ARG A 194 40.83 37.20 -14.53
N ARG A 195 41.09 37.64 -15.77
CA ARG A 195 42.15 37.08 -16.65
C ARG A 195 42.01 35.56 -16.84
N ILE A 196 40.82 35.14 -17.26
CA ILE A 196 40.53 33.72 -17.51
C ILE A 196 41.11 33.32 -18.86
N THR A 197 41.88 32.24 -18.88
CA THR A 197 42.43 31.64 -20.10
C THR A 197 42.42 30.12 -19.98
N TYR A 198 42.16 29.42 -21.08
CA TYR A 198 42.07 27.97 -21.15
C TYR A 198 43.23 27.39 -21.94
N ALA A 199 43.71 26.22 -21.52
CA ALA A 199 44.73 25.44 -22.19
C ALA A 199 44.41 23.95 -22.04
N ILE A 200 44.80 23.14 -23.03
CA ILE A 200 44.52 21.71 -23.08
C ILE A 200 45.81 20.89 -23.03
N SER A 201 45.75 19.67 -22.50
CA SER A 201 46.89 18.75 -22.50
C SER A 201 47.08 18.11 -23.88
N GLY A 202 48.26 18.32 -24.48
CA GLY A 202 48.60 17.72 -25.78
C GLY A 202 48.03 18.49 -26.97
N ASN A 203 48.02 17.83 -28.13
CA ASN A 203 47.42 18.36 -29.36
C ASN A 203 45.99 17.80 -29.48
N LEU A 204 45.02 18.67 -29.73
CA LEU A 204 43.67 18.25 -30.10
C LEU A 204 43.71 17.41 -31.38
N VAL A 205 42.75 16.48 -31.51
CA VAL A 205 42.56 15.74 -32.76
C VAL A 205 42.31 16.74 -33.89
N GLU A 206 42.86 16.42 -35.06
CA GLU A 206 42.77 17.24 -36.26
C GLU A 206 41.29 17.55 -36.58
N GLY A 207 40.97 18.83 -36.74
CA GLY A 207 39.60 19.31 -36.93
C GLY A 207 38.89 19.81 -35.67
N LEU A 208 39.46 19.63 -34.47
CA LEU A 208 39.01 20.29 -33.22
C LEU A 208 39.90 21.46 -32.83
N ASP A 209 39.27 22.51 -32.31
CA ASP A 209 39.96 23.67 -31.74
C ASP A 209 39.37 24.07 -30.39
N ILE A 210 40.19 24.68 -29.53
CA ILE A 210 39.77 25.25 -28.24
C ILE A 210 39.99 26.76 -28.24
N ASP A 211 38.91 27.51 -28.02
CA ASP A 211 39.03 28.95 -27.82
C ASP A 211 39.71 29.23 -26.47
N SER A 212 40.95 29.70 -26.51
CA SER A 212 41.74 30.02 -25.32
C SER A 212 41.11 31.05 -24.36
N LYS A 213 40.10 31.83 -24.79
CA LYS A 213 39.39 32.81 -23.96
C LYS A 213 38.09 32.29 -23.38
N THR A 214 37.33 31.50 -24.14
CA THR A 214 36.02 30.98 -23.72
C THR A 214 36.08 29.54 -23.23
N GLY A 215 37.15 28.82 -23.56
CA GLY A 215 37.42 27.41 -23.26
C GLY A 215 36.50 26.43 -23.99
N ILE A 216 35.69 26.92 -24.93
CA ILE A 216 34.80 26.11 -25.74
C ILE A 216 35.66 25.26 -26.69
N ILE A 217 35.49 23.94 -26.61
CA ILE A 217 36.08 22.99 -27.55
C ILE A 217 35.07 22.77 -28.66
N SER A 218 35.46 23.02 -29.92
CA SER A 218 34.55 22.85 -31.03
C SER A 218 35.23 22.52 -32.34
N GLY A 219 34.52 21.83 -33.23
CA GLY A 219 35.02 21.47 -34.56
C GLY A 219 34.40 20.19 -35.11
N HIS A 220 35.04 19.64 -36.14
CA HIS A 220 34.67 18.38 -36.78
C HIS A 220 35.92 17.49 -36.79
N PRO A 221 36.05 16.53 -35.86
CA PRO A 221 37.23 15.69 -35.81
C PRO A 221 37.33 14.79 -37.05
N GLU A 222 38.53 14.68 -37.60
CA GLU A 222 38.79 13.98 -38.85
C GLU A 222 39.31 12.54 -38.64
N LYS A 223 39.57 12.14 -37.39
CA LYS A 223 40.11 10.82 -37.04
C LYS A 223 39.28 10.15 -35.96
N ALA A 224 38.94 8.88 -36.17
CA ALA A 224 38.22 8.07 -35.20
C ALA A 224 39.11 7.65 -34.03
N GLY A 225 38.50 7.55 -32.86
CA GLY A 225 39.16 7.22 -31.61
C GLY A 225 38.43 7.82 -30.41
N GLU A 226 38.78 7.30 -29.24
CA GLU A 226 38.41 7.87 -27.95
C GLU A 226 39.52 8.83 -27.50
N TYR A 227 39.13 10.07 -27.22
CA TYR A 227 40.06 11.14 -26.86
C TYR A 227 39.67 11.76 -25.53
N THR A 228 40.57 11.64 -24.56
CA THR A 228 40.44 12.23 -23.22
C THR A 228 41.45 13.34 -23.04
N TYR A 229 40.97 14.54 -22.73
CA TYR A 229 41.81 15.73 -22.59
C TYR A 229 41.71 16.35 -21.20
N GLU A 230 42.85 16.62 -20.55
CA GLU A 230 42.91 17.46 -19.35
C GLU A 230 42.89 18.93 -19.78
N VAL A 231 41.87 19.67 -19.37
CA VAL A 231 41.76 21.11 -19.63
C VAL A 231 42.07 21.91 -18.37
N VAL A 232 42.92 22.91 -18.51
CA VAL A 232 43.34 23.81 -17.44
C VAL A 232 42.83 25.22 -17.71
N MET A 233 41.90 25.69 -16.87
CA MET A 233 41.45 27.08 -16.81
C MET A 233 42.31 27.87 -15.83
N LYS A 234 43.21 28.72 -16.33
CA LYS A 234 44.00 29.65 -15.52
C LYS A 234 43.23 30.95 -15.27
N HIS A 235 43.34 31.50 -14.07
CA HIS A 235 42.72 32.78 -13.71
C HIS A 235 43.58 33.56 -12.70
N SER A 236 43.17 34.78 -12.36
CA SER A 236 43.92 35.71 -11.49
C SER A 236 44.26 35.21 -10.08
N LYS A 237 43.64 34.11 -9.62
CA LYS A 237 43.74 33.59 -8.25
C LYS A 237 44.20 32.12 -8.19
N GLY A 238 44.51 31.50 -9.33
CA GLY A 238 44.83 30.07 -9.38
C GLY A 238 44.55 29.45 -10.74
N LYS A 239 44.32 28.13 -10.72
CA LYS A 239 43.92 27.36 -11.90
C LYS A 239 42.88 26.33 -11.49
N PHE A 240 41.97 26.04 -12.40
CA PHE A 240 41.07 24.90 -12.32
C PHE A 240 41.43 23.90 -13.40
N LYS A 241 41.28 22.61 -13.10
CA LYS A 241 41.45 21.49 -13.99
C LYS A 241 40.12 20.79 -14.18
N GLY A 242 39.93 20.21 -15.36
CA GLY A 242 38.77 19.45 -15.75
C GLY A 242 39.13 18.47 -16.85
N GLU A 243 38.19 17.59 -17.17
CA GLU A 243 38.36 16.54 -18.17
C GLU A 243 37.26 16.68 -19.23
N ALA A 244 37.63 16.45 -20.49
CA ALA A 244 36.71 16.40 -21.62
C ALA A 244 36.95 15.09 -22.38
N VAL A 245 35.88 14.31 -22.58
CA VAL A 245 35.90 13.02 -23.28
C VAL A 245 35.16 13.16 -24.60
N ILE A 246 35.79 12.77 -25.70
CA ILE A 246 35.25 12.85 -27.06
C ILE A 246 35.47 11.52 -27.77
N ASN A 247 34.38 10.87 -28.15
CA ASN A 247 34.38 9.61 -28.88
C ASN A 247 34.05 9.87 -30.35
N VAL A 248 34.97 9.53 -31.24
CA VAL A 248 34.82 9.75 -32.68
C VAL A 248 34.71 8.40 -33.40
N ILE A 249 33.60 8.19 -34.11
CA ILE A 249 33.28 6.94 -34.81
C ILE A 249 33.26 7.15 -36.34
N GLU A 250 33.79 6.19 -37.11
CA GLU A 250 33.75 6.21 -38.58
C GLU A 250 32.42 5.65 -39.11
N LYS A 251 31.79 6.37 -40.04
CA LYS A 251 30.54 5.94 -40.67
C LYS A 251 30.77 4.72 -41.56
N GLY A 252 30.40 3.54 -41.08
CA GLY A 252 30.42 2.29 -41.86
C GLY A 252 31.15 1.10 -41.23
N LYS A 253 31.68 1.20 -40.01
CA LYS A 253 32.17 0.05 -39.25
C LYS A 253 31.34 -0.18 -37.99
N ALA A 254 30.13 -0.71 -38.17
CA ALA A 254 29.59 -1.63 -37.18
C ALA A 254 30.39 -2.94 -37.37
N VAL A 255 31.46 -3.11 -36.60
CA VAL A 255 32.23 -4.35 -36.58
C VAL A 255 31.91 -5.03 -35.26
N GLU A 256 31.25 -6.19 -35.37
CA GLU A 256 31.16 -7.19 -34.31
C GLU A 256 32.55 -7.36 -33.67
N LYS A 257 32.63 -7.03 -32.39
CA LYS A 257 33.86 -7.09 -31.62
C LYS A 257 34.07 -8.56 -31.24
N GLU A 258 34.94 -9.27 -31.97
CA GLU A 258 35.59 -10.47 -31.45
C GLU A 258 36.44 -10.06 -30.23
N GLU A 259 36.14 -10.64 -29.08
CA GLU A 259 36.84 -10.40 -27.81
C GLU A 259 38.26 -10.99 -27.88
N GLU A 260 39.28 -10.13 -27.91
CA GLU A 260 40.53 -10.43 -27.23
C GLU A 260 40.32 -10.23 -25.71
N PRO A 261 40.87 -11.08 -24.84
CA PRO A 261 40.54 -11.11 -23.42
C PRO A 261 40.89 -9.78 -22.76
N GLU A 262 39.90 -9.18 -22.12
CA GLU A 262 40.08 -7.99 -21.29
C GLU A 262 41.17 -8.26 -20.24
N PRO A 263 42.03 -7.27 -19.91
CA PRO A 263 42.91 -7.39 -18.76
C PRO A 263 42.03 -7.65 -17.54
N GLU A 264 42.34 -8.71 -16.78
CA GLU A 264 41.59 -9.11 -15.58
C GLU A 264 41.16 -7.87 -14.78
N ALA A 265 39.85 -7.62 -14.75
CA ALA A 265 39.27 -6.54 -13.97
C ALA A 265 39.87 -6.60 -12.57
N VAL A 266 40.48 -5.51 -12.11
CA VAL A 266 41.09 -5.45 -10.78
C VAL A 266 39.98 -5.62 -9.75
N ARG A 267 39.77 -6.87 -9.32
CA ARG A 267 38.71 -7.21 -8.37
C ARG A 267 39.00 -6.55 -7.03
N THR A 268 38.11 -5.67 -6.60
CA THR A 268 38.27 -4.88 -5.38
C THR A 268 37.73 -5.67 -4.18
N VAL A 269 38.22 -5.33 -2.98
CA VAL A 269 37.69 -5.92 -1.73
C VAL A 269 36.42 -5.19 -1.26
N ASN A 270 36.11 -4.04 -1.86
CA ASN A 270 35.12 -3.10 -1.37
C ASN A 270 34.21 -2.70 -2.54
N PRO A 271 32.89 -2.55 -2.33
CA PRO A 271 31.97 -2.16 -3.41
C PRO A 271 32.32 -0.78 -3.96
N GLU A 272 31.85 -0.48 -5.16
CA GLU A 272 32.05 0.83 -5.81
C GLU A 272 30.75 1.27 -6.49
N PRO A 273 30.41 2.58 -6.44
CA PRO A 273 29.15 3.06 -7.02
C PRO A 273 29.04 2.79 -8.52
N GLU A 274 30.12 2.93 -9.28
CA GLU A 274 30.16 2.63 -10.72
C GLU A 274 29.79 1.17 -11.06
N ASN A 275 30.03 0.26 -10.12
CA ASN A 275 29.76 -1.16 -10.27
C ASN A 275 28.41 -1.60 -9.67
N THR A 276 27.58 -0.64 -9.25
CA THR A 276 26.29 -0.88 -8.61
C THR A 276 25.15 -0.60 -9.59
N LYS A 277 24.24 -1.56 -9.76
CA LYS A 277 23.07 -1.47 -10.64
C LYS A 277 21.83 -2.00 -9.94
N SER A 278 20.64 -1.62 -10.39
CA SER A 278 19.37 -2.14 -9.88
C SER A 278 18.34 -2.42 -10.97
N LYS A 279 17.43 -3.34 -10.67
CA LYS A 279 16.21 -3.59 -11.45
C LYS A 279 14.99 -3.58 -10.51
N PRO A 280 13.99 -2.71 -10.74
CA PRO A 280 14.01 -1.56 -11.64
C PRO A 280 15.13 -0.56 -11.28
N LYS A 281 15.39 0.44 -12.14
CA LYS A 281 16.45 1.42 -11.88
C LYS A 281 16.17 2.23 -10.61
N PHE A 282 17.24 2.72 -9.97
CA PHE A 282 17.13 3.71 -8.89
C PHE A 282 16.38 4.95 -9.35
N LYS A 283 15.64 5.60 -8.44
CA LYS A 283 14.97 6.87 -8.70
C LYS A 283 15.96 8.01 -8.95
N GLY A 284 17.16 7.91 -8.38
CA GLY A 284 18.23 8.88 -8.53
C GLY A 284 19.49 8.48 -7.76
N GLY A 285 20.46 9.38 -7.72
CA GLY A 285 21.70 9.22 -6.97
C GLY A 285 22.83 8.55 -7.72
N ALA A 286 24.06 8.92 -7.37
CA ALA A 286 25.30 8.34 -7.87
C ALA A 286 25.91 7.29 -6.92
N GLY A 287 25.23 6.93 -5.82
CA GLY A 287 25.70 5.95 -4.85
C GLY A 287 26.81 6.42 -3.91
N THR A 288 27.09 7.73 -3.88
CA THR A 288 28.13 8.30 -3.00
C THR A 288 27.52 8.83 -1.71
N LYS A 289 28.31 9.07 -0.67
CA LYS A 289 27.82 9.66 0.59
C LYS A 289 27.04 10.97 0.40
N MET A 290 27.44 11.78 -0.59
CA MET A 290 26.81 13.09 -0.86
C MET A 290 25.64 12.99 -1.83
N ASP A 291 25.49 11.86 -2.50
CA ASP A 291 24.48 11.60 -3.53
C ASP A 291 24.17 10.09 -3.54
N PRO A 292 23.52 9.58 -2.48
CA PRO A 292 23.25 8.15 -2.30
C PRO A 292 22.25 7.67 -3.35
N PHE A 293 22.28 6.39 -3.71
CA PHE A 293 21.27 5.79 -4.58
C PHE A 293 19.90 5.88 -3.91
N VAL A 294 18.93 6.45 -4.60
CA VAL A 294 17.57 6.65 -4.10
C VAL A 294 16.69 5.48 -4.51
N ILE A 295 16.24 4.70 -3.54
CA ILE A 295 15.32 3.59 -3.72
C ILE A 295 13.90 4.13 -3.85
N THR A 296 13.03 3.40 -4.55
CA THR A 296 11.62 3.84 -4.68
C THR A 296 10.92 3.80 -3.33
N PRO A 297 10.34 4.91 -2.85
CA PRO A 297 9.68 4.93 -1.54
C PRO A 297 8.55 3.90 -1.44
N ALA A 298 8.41 3.30 -0.26
CA ALA A 298 7.22 2.53 0.11
C ALA A 298 6.26 3.43 0.88
N LYS A 299 4.96 3.27 0.67
CA LYS A 299 3.92 4.11 1.26
C LYS A 299 2.71 3.28 1.57
N GLY A 300 2.01 3.65 2.64
CA GLY A 300 0.77 2.98 3.02
C GLY A 300 1.00 1.68 3.78
N LEU A 301 2.11 1.57 4.52
CA LEU A 301 2.40 0.39 5.31
C LEU A 301 1.53 0.38 6.57
N ALA A 302 1.04 -0.79 6.97
CA ALA A 302 0.40 -0.97 8.27
C ALA A 302 1.45 -0.92 9.39
N ALA A 303 1.02 -0.60 10.61
CA ALA A 303 1.88 -0.68 11.79
C ALA A 303 2.37 -2.14 11.97
N GLY A 304 3.67 -2.33 12.18
CA GLY A 304 4.27 -3.67 12.31
C GLY A 304 4.65 -4.35 10.98
N GLU A 305 4.25 -3.81 9.82
CA GLU A 305 4.50 -4.44 8.52
C GLU A 305 6.01 -4.51 8.17
N GLN A 306 6.40 -5.60 7.50
CA GLN A 306 7.72 -5.77 6.92
C GLN A 306 7.66 -5.74 5.39
N ILE A 307 8.51 -4.95 4.76
CA ILE A 307 8.56 -4.82 3.30
C ILE A 307 9.97 -4.77 2.76
N SER A 308 10.20 -5.47 1.65
CA SER A 308 11.43 -5.39 0.87
C SER A 308 11.34 -4.38 -0.27
N SER A 309 12.46 -3.74 -0.56
CA SER A 309 12.58 -2.77 -1.65
C SER A 309 12.25 -3.41 -2.99
N LYS A 310 11.49 -2.69 -3.83
CA LYS A 310 11.18 -3.13 -5.21
C LYS A 310 12.44 -3.38 -6.05
N GLN A 311 13.52 -2.66 -5.76
CA GLN A 311 14.81 -2.78 -6.44
C GLN A 311 15.60 -4.00 -5.97
N VAL A 312 15.87 -4.93 -6.88
CA VAL A 312 16.97 -5.90 -6.72
C VAL A 312 18.27 -5.19 -7.08
N ILE A 313 19.19 -5.09 -6.14
CA ILE A 313 20.47 -4.38 -6.28
C ILE A 313 21.57 -5.40 -6.56
N THR A 314 22.42 -5.12 -7.55
CA THR A 314 23.58 -5.94 -7.91
C THR A 314 24.85 -5.09 -7.86
N ILE A 315 25.86 -5.53 -7.13
CA ILE A 315 27.21 -4.93 -7.14
C ILE A 315 28.17 -5.95 -7.73
N SER A 316 28.96 -5.54 -8.72
CA SER A 316 29.95 -6.39 -9.41
C SER A 316 31.39 -5.94 -9.13
N GLY A 317 32.38 -6.71 -9.58
CA GLY A 317 33.80 -6.33 -9.50
C GLY A 317 34.45 -6.61 -8.15
N LEU A 318 33.79 -7.39 -7.29
CA LEU A 318 34.33 -7.81 -6.00
C LEU A 318 35.26 -9.02 -6.17
N LYS A 319 36.12 -9.26 -5.18
CA LYS A 319 36.84 -10.55 -5.08
C LYS A 319 35.87 -11.67 -4.68
N PRO A 320 35.92 -12.86 -5.30
CA PRO A 320 35.13 -14.01 -4.87
C PRO A 320 35.33 -14.33 -3.41
N GLY A 321 34.24 -14.64 -2.70
CA GLY A 321 34.23 -14.81 -1.25
C GLY A 321 34.50 -13.53 -0.46
N GLY A 322 34.57 -12.37 -1.11
CA GLY A 322 34.70 -11.08 -0.47
C GLY A 322 33.46 -10.73 0.32
N VAL A 323 33.65 -10.33 1.58
CA VAL A 323 32.56 -9.98 2.49
C VAL A 323 32.31 -8.48 2.47
N VAL A 324 31.07 -8.08 2.22
CA VAL A 324 30.61 -6.70 2.24
C VAL A 324 29.62 -6.53 3.38
N ASN A 325 29.99 -5.67 4.33
CA ASN A 325 29.13 -5.31 5.45
C ASN A 325 28.26 -4.10 5.11
N MET A 326 27.08 -4.06 5.69
CA MET A 326 26.17 -2.92 5.65
C MET A 326 26.09 -2.26 7.03
N GLU A 327 25.92 -0.94 7.03
CA GLU A 327 25.74 -0.11 8.21
C GLU A 327 24.59 0.88 7.92
N ASP A 328 23.53 0.85 8.72
CA ASP A 328 22.54 1.93 8.72
C ASP A 328 23.02 3.09 9.60
N ILE A 329 23.37 4.20 8.93
CA ILE A 329 23.92 5.39 9.56
C ILE A 329 22.87 6.10 10.41
N ASP A 330 21.60 6.00 10.04
CA ASP A 330 20.49 6.67 10.71
C ASP A 330 19.70 5.70 11.62
N SER A 331 20.27 4.53 11.91
CA SER A 331 19.69 3.49 12.77
C SER A 331 19.13 3.99 14.10
N SER A 332 19.76 4.98 14.73
CA SER A 332 19.27 5.56 15.99
C SER A 332 18.06 6.50 15.83
N LYS A 333 17.82 7.02 14.63
CA LYS A 333 16.68 7.89 14.32
C LYS A 333 15.49 7.13 13.77
N ASN A 334 15.75 6.05 13.05
CA ASN A 334 14.72 5.25 12.38
C ASN A 334 14.39 3.95 13.12
N GLY A 335 14.87 3.76 14.35
CA GLY A 335 14.55 2.58 15.17
C GLY A 335 15.22 1.28 14.72
N LYS A 336 16.31 1.34 13.94
CA LYS A 336 16.98 0.17 13.35
C LYS A 336 16.10 -0.65 12.40
N ARG A 337 15.07 -0.04 11.83
CA ARG A 337 14.09 -0.72 10.97
C ARG A 337 14.62 -1.13 9.59
N PHE A 338 15.83 -0.71 9.20
CA PHE A 338 16.39 -0.98 7.87
C PHE A 338 17.48 -2.05 7.89
N ALA A 339 17.31 -3.10 7.10
CA ALA A 339 18.24 -4.21 6.95
C ALA A 339 18.50 -4.53 5.47
N ILE A 340 19.36 -5.50 5.19
CA ILE A 340 19.60 -6.03 3.84
C ILE A 340 19.36 -7.53 3.79
N VAL A 341 18.82 -8.01 2.67
CA VAL A 341 18.52 -9.43 2.44
C VAL A 341 19.21 -9.86 1.15
N ALA A 342 20.04 -10.90 1.21
CA ALA A 342 20.78 -11.42 0.06
C ALA A 342 19.85 -12.12 -0.95
N GLU A 343 20.24 -12.18 -2.22
CA GLU A 343 19.50 -12.91 -3.26
C GLU A 343 20.39 -13.88 -4.05
N PRO A 344 20.09 -15.19 -4.05
CA PRO A 344 19.10 -15.88 -3.21
C PRO A 344 19.48 -15.81 -1.72
N ASP A 345 18.53 -16.02 -0.82
CA ASP A 345 18.83 -16.05 0.63
C ASP A 345 19.63 -17.32 0.95
N VAL A 346 20.96 -17.20 1.04
CA VAL A 346 21.83 -18.39 1.12
C VAL A 346 22.09 -18.83 2.56
N VAL A 347 21.89 -17.96 3.55
CA VAL A 347 22.07 -18.26 4.97
C VAL A 347 21.38 -17.11 5.71
N GLY A 348 20.41 -17.37 6.59
CA GLY A 348 19.63 -16.39 7.36
C GLY A 348 20.40 -15.44 8.30
N ARG A 349 21.54 -14.90 7.86
CA ARG A 349 22.32 -13.84 8.52
C ARG A 349 22.02 -12.52 7.83
N GLN A 350 21.06 -11.78 8.39
CA GLN A 350 20.45 -10.52 7.89
C GLN A 350 21.40 -9.30 7.72
N SER A 351 22.71 -9.45 7.48
CA SER A 351 23.62 -8.29 7.44
C SER A 351 24.93 -8.47 6.65
N VAL A 352 25.20 -9.66 6.11
CA VAL A 352 26.50 -9.98 5.52
C VAL A 352 26.34 -10.45 4.08
N LEU A 353 26.87 -9.69 3.13
CA LEU A 353 26.83 -10.05 1.71
C LEU A 353 28.17 -10.67 1.31
N VAL A 354 28.12 -11.89 0.79
CA VAL A 354 29.30 -12.60 0.30
C VAL A 354 29.28 -12.63 -1.21
N ALA A 355 30.36 -12.14 -1.83
CA ALA A 355 30.49 -12.16 -3.28
C ALA A 355 30.62 -13.59 -3.81
N ASP A 356 29.83 -13.89 -4.85
CA ASP A 356 29.87 -15.17 -5.56
C ASP A 356 31.19 -15.39 -6.32
N ASP A 357 31.32 -16.53 -7.01
CA ASP A 357 32.51 -16.89 -7.79
C ASP A 357 32.81 -15.89 -8.93
N ASP A 358 31.78 -15.17 -9.40
CA ASP A 358 31.88 -14.10 -10.39
C ASP A 358 32.30 -12.75 -9.77
N GLY A 359 32.34 -12.64 -8.44
CA GLY A 359 32.61 -11.40 -7.75
C GLY A 359 31.41 -10.45 -7.72
N LYS A 360 30.20 -11.00 -7.64
CA LYS A 360 28.94 -10.24 -7.57
C LYS A 360 28.20 -10.52 -6.26
N ILE A 361 27.49 -9.51 -5.80
CA ILE A 361 26.48 -9.63 -4.74
C ILE A 361 25.15 -9.15 -5.28
N LYS A 362 24.06 -9.81 -4.90
CA LYS A 362 22.68 -9.38 -5.14
C LYS A 362 21.93 -9.33 -3.83
N PHE A 363 21.13 -8.30 -3.64
CA PHE A 363 20.37 -8.10 -2.41
C PHE A 363 19.20 -7.12 -2.60
N ARG A 364 18.29 -7.12 -1.64
CA ARG A 364 17.27 -6.09 -1.43
C ARG A 364 17.52 -5.39 -0.09
N ILE A 365 16.96 -4.19 0.05
CA ILE A 365 16.91 -3.49 1.34
C ILE A 365 15.53 -3.76 1.93
N ASN A 366 15.48 -4.11 3.21
CA ASN A 366 14.28 -4.49 3.92
C ASN A 366 13.95 -3.45 4.99
N PHE A 367 12.68 -3.18 5.19
CA PHE A 367 12.14 -2.35 6.25
C PHE A 367 11.29 -3.24 7.14
N LYS A 368 11.55 -3.26 8.45
CA LYS A 368 10.82 -4.05 9.44
C LYS A 368 10.38 -3.14 10.58
N ASP A 369 9.07 -3.02 10.80
CA ASP A 369 8.51 -2.15 11.84
C ASP A 369 8.41 -2.86 13.22
N ASP A 370 9.50 -3.47 13.69
CA ASP A 370 9.53 -4.34 14.90
C ASP A 370 8.93 -3.72 16.18
N GLU A 371 9.03 -2.40 16.34
CA GLU A 371 8.27 -1.64 17.33
C GLU A 371 7.13 -0.92 16.58
N PRO A 372 5.89 -1.46 16.50
CA PRO A 372 4.87 -0.94 15.61
C PRO A 372 4.51 0.52 15.89
N SER A 373 4.37 1.32 14.82
CA SER A 373 4.15 2.76 14.94
C SER A 373 2.70 3.13 14.64
N TYR A 374 1.83 2.90 15.61
CA TYR A 374 0.37 3.09 15.49
C TYR A 374 -0.08 4.54 15.24
N ASP A 375 0.75 5.54 15.55
CA ASP A 375 0.45 6.96 15.33
C ASP A 375 0.79 7.46 13.91
N GLY A 376 1.31 6.57 13.06
CA GLY A 376 1.76 6.88 11.71
C GLY A 376 3.10 7.63 11.69
N ALA A 377 4.02 7.18 10.83
CA ALA A 377 5.37 7.72 10.80
C ALA A 377 6.04 7.59 9.43
N ASP A 378 6.87 8.59 9.09
CA ASP A 378 7.79 8.55 7.96
C ASP A 378 9.19 8.16 8.44
N TYR A 379 9.75 7.10 7.88
CA TYR A 379 11.11 6.64 8.13
C TYR A 379 12.01 6.84 6.91
N GLU A 380 13.25 7.25 7.15
CA GLU A 380 14.30 7.30 6.12
C GLU A 380 15.53 6.54 6.62
N GLY A 381 15.96 5.55 5.84
CA GLY A 381 17.19 4.80 6.07
C GLY A 381 18.34 5.34 5.23
N LEU A 382 19.52 5.53 5.82
CA LEU A 382 20.74 5.90 5.09
C LEU A 382 21.78 4.78 5.25
N LEU A 383 21.82 3.89 4.27
CA LEU A 383 22.56 2.64 4.35
C LEU A 383 23.91 2.78 3.64
N LYS A 384 24.98 2.39 4.31
CA LYS A 384 26.35 2.40 3.80
C LYS A 384 26.86 0.97 3.65
N LEU A 385 27.34 0.62 2.47
CA LEU A 385 27.97 -0.66 2.19
C LEU A 385 29.49 -0.52 2.06
N GLY A 386 30.20 -1.41 2.75
CA GLY A 386 31.66 -1.45 2.79
C GLY A 386 32.29 -0.31 3.59
N ILE A 387 33.62 -0.16 3.45
CA ILE A 387 34.44 0.69 4.33
C ILE A 387 34.16 2.20 4.15
N SER A 388 33.48 2.63 3.07
CA SER A 388 32.80 3.94 2.86
C SER A 388 32.51 4.13 1.36
N SER A 389 31.89 3.13 0.74
CA SER A 389 31.94 3.00 -0.70
C SER A 389 30.62 3.34 -1.38
N VAL A 390 29.55 2.63 -1.01
CA VAL A 390 28.26 2.75 -1.67
C VAL A 390 27.21 3.12 -0.64
N TYR A 391 26.37 4.10 -0.96
CA TYR A 391 25.34 4.63 -0.08
C TYR A 391 23.98 4.54 -0.75
N PHE A 392 22.96 4.21 0.04
CA PHE A 392 21.56 4.11 -0.37
C PHE A 392 20.71 4.95 0.57
N THR A 393 19.66 5.58 0.05
CA THR A 393 18.56 6.13 0.85
C THR A 393 17.26 5.46 0.44
N TRP A 394 16.43 5.16 1.45
CA TRP A 394 15.08 4.65 1.24
C TRP A 394 14.12 5.26 2.24
N ALA A 395 12.99 5.76 1.75
CA ALA A 395 11.92 6.32 2.55
C ALA A 395 10.71 5.37 2.61
N THR A 396 10.16 5.18 3.78
CA THR A 396 8.97 4.35 4.06
C THR A 396 7.96 5.16 4.88
N GLU A 397 6.67 5.01 4.60
CA GLU A 397 5.57 5.70 5.29
C GLU A 397 4.61 4.64 5.86
N VAL A 398 4.52 4.61 7.18
CA VAL A 398 3.62 3.79 8.00
C VAL A 398 2.40 4.63 8.34
N LEU A 399 1.20 4.08 8.11
CA LEU A 399 -0.07 4.77 8.37
C LEU A 399 -0.43 4.69 9.86
N GLU A 400 -1.20 5.70 10.29
CA GLU A 400 -1.86 5.66 11.59
C GLU A 400 -2.92 4.56 11.60
N ASP A 401 -2.94 3.77 12.66
CA ASP A 401 -3.94 2.72 12.85
C ASP A 401 -5.23 3.34 13.41
N THR A 402 -6.23 3.53 12.54
CA THR A 402 -7.54 4.06 12.90
C THR A 402 -8.59 2.98 13.15
N SER A 403 -8.20 1.70 13.15
CA SER A 403 -9.12 0.56 13.23
C SER A 403 -10.05 0.61 14.45
N GLU A 404 -9.53 0.95 15.64
CA GLU A 404 -10.35 1.12 16.84
C GLU A 404 -11.36 2.27 16.71
N ALA A 405 -10.95 3.40 16.13
CA ALA A 405 -11.83 4.57 15.95
C ALA A 405 -12.90 4.33 14.87
N ASP A 406 -12.56 3.60 13.82
CA ASP A 406 -13.48 3.22 12.75
C ASP A 406 -14.49 2.17 13.24
N ALA A 407 -14.05 1.20 14.05
CA ALA A 407 -14.92 0.21 14.70
C ALA A 407 -15.93 0.86 15.67
N GLU A 408 -15.49 1.82 16.49
CA GLU A 408 -16.41 2.56 17.38
C GLU A 408 -17.50 3.30 16.59
N LYS A 409 -17.14 3.89 15.45
CA LYS A 409 -18.07 4.62 14.60
C LYS A 409 -19.06 3.71 13.89
N GLU A 410 -18.63 2.54 13.41
CA GLU A 410 -19.54 1.55 12.82
C GLU A 410 -20.55 1.01 13.84
N VAL A 411 -20.11 0.77 15.08
CA VAL A 411 -20.99 0.35 16.18
C VAL A 411 -22.03 1.42 16.51
N GLU A 412 -21.67 2.70 16.49
CA GLU A 412 -22.61 3.79 16.75
C GLU A 412 -23.62 3.97 15.60
N GLU A 413 -23.16 3.88 14.34
CA GLU A 413 -24.06 3.89 13.18
C GLU A 413 -25.00 2.67 13.14
N ALA A 414 -24.54 1.48 13.58
CA ALA A 414 -25.38 0.30 13.69
C ALA A 414 -26.50 0.46 14.73
N LYS A 415 -26.20 1.07 15.89
CA LYS A 415 -27.19 1.38 16.93
C LYS A 415 -28.25 2.36 16.43
N ASP A 416 -27.85 3.39 15.69
CA ASP A 416 -28.79 4.36 15.11
C ASP A 416 -29.72 3.70 14.08
N ARG A 417 -29.20 2.79 13.25
CA ARG A 417 -30.00 2.00 12.30
C ARG A 417 -31.00 1.09 13.02
N GLU A 418 -30.61 0.44 14.11
CA GLU A 418 -31.48 -0.43 14.91
C GLU A 418 -32.64 0.37 15.52
N VAL A 419 -32.37 1.58 16.04
CA VAL A 419 -33.42 2.47 16.58
C VAL A 419 -34.39 2.91 15.48
N GLU A 420 -33.91 3.23 14.28
CA GLU A 420 -34.77 3.60 13.15
C GLU A 420 -35.66 2.43 12.67
N LEU A 421 -35.09 1.23 12.60
CA LEU A 421 -35.82 0.01 12.23
C LEU A 421 -36.92 -0.31 13.25
N ALA A 422 -36.61 -0.24 14.55
CA ALA A 422 -37.59 -0.45 15.61
C ALA A 422 -38.74 0.56 15.54
N ALA A 423 -38.45 1.83 15.24
CA ALA A 423 -39.48 2.86 15.08
C ALA A 423 -40.40 2.60 13.86
N LYS A 424 -39.84 2.13 12.74
CA LYS A 424 -40.61 1.75 11.55
C LYS A 424 -41.49 0.52 11.78
N GLU A 425 -40.99 -0.47 12.52
CA GLU A 425 -41.76 -1.67 12.87
C GLU A 425 -42.99 -1.34 13.73
N GLU A 426 -42.84 -0.47 14.73
CA GLU A 426 -43.96 -0.01 15.53
C GLU A 426 -44.98 0.79 14.70
N GLU A 427 -44.54 1.64 13.76
CA GLU A 427 -45.45 2.35 12.85
C GLU A 427 -46.23 1.37 11.95
N LEU A 428 -45.59 0.30 11.48
CA LEU A 428 -46.23 -0.75 10.68
C LEU A 428 -47.26 -1.54 11.48
N LYS A 429 -46.95 -1.93 12.72
CA LYS A 429 -47.91 -2.59 13.62
C LYS A 429 -49.15 -1.74 13.86
N VAL A 430 -48.98 -0.44 14.05
CA VAL A 430 -50.12 0.49 14.19
C VAL A 430 -50.96 0.55 12.91
N LYS A 431 -50.33 0.56 11.73
CA LYS A 431 -51.05 0.55 10.45
C LYS A 431 -51.79 -0.76 10.22
N GLU A 432 -51.18 -1.89 10.55
CA GLU A 432 -51.77 -3.23 10.41
C GLU A 432 -53.01 -3.36 11.30
N THR A 433 -52.92 -2.97 12.57
CA THR A 433 -54.08 -2.97 13.49
C THR A 433 -55.22 -2.05 13.02
N GLU A 434 -54.89 -0.90 12.40
CA GLU A 434 -55.91 -0.02 11.81
C GLU A 434 -56.59 -0.66 10.58
N ILE A 435 -55.82 -1.38 9.75
CA ILE A 435 -56.35 -2.11 8.59
C ILE A 435 -57.29 -3.23 9.04
N ASP A 436 -56.88 -4.03 10.02
CA ASP A 436 -57.69 -5.12 10.57
C ASP A 436 -59.00 -4.62 11.17
N SER A 437 -58.94 -3.52 11.92
CA SER A 437 -60.13 -2.87 12.48
C SER A 437 -61.11 -2.40 11.40
N LYS A 438 -60.60 -1.78 10.33
CA LYS A 438 -61.43 -1.35 9.19
C LYS A 438 -62.02 -2.54 8.42
N GLN A 439 -61.27 -3.63 8.25
CA GLN A 439 -61.77 -4.83 7.57
C GLN A 439 -62.86 -5.51 8.39
N ALA A 440 -62.67 -5.67 9.70
CA ALA A 440 -63.69 -6.20 10.59
C ALA A 440 -64.98 -5.36 10.61
N GLU A 441 -64.88 -4.04 10.43
CA GLU A 441 -66.04 -3.17 10.26
C GLU A 441 -66.78 -3.41 8.94
N LEU A 442 -66.05 -3.59 7.84
CA LEU A 442 -66.65 -3.93 6.54
C LEU A 442 -67.35 -5.28 6.57
N ASP A 443 -66.77 -6.29 7.21
CA ASP A 443 -67.36 -7.63 7.32
C ASP A 443 -68.67 -7.61 8.14
N ARG A 444 -68.69 -6.84 9.24
CA ARG A 444 -69.92 -6.63 10.02
C ARG A 444 -71.01 -5.90 9.23
N ILE A 445 -70.61 -4.94 8.39
CA ILE A 445 -71.54 -4.20 7.55
C ILE A 445 -72.07 -5.11 6.44
N ALA A 446 -71.23 -5.93 5.82
CA ALA A 446 -71.65 -6.91 4.81
C ALA A 446 -72.74 -7.87 5.34
N ALA A 447 -72.61 -8.32 6.59
CA ALA A 447 -73.64 -9.14 7.23
C ALA A 447 -75.01 -8.44 7.37
N LYS A 448 -75.05 -7.11 7.37
CA LYS A 448 -76.30 -6.32 7.41
C LYS A 448 -76.93 -6.13 6.03
N ALA A 449 -76.32 -6.59 4.94
CA ALA A 449 -76.92 -6.55 3.61
C ALA A 449 -78.30 -7.25 3.59
N GLU A 450 -78.50 -8.26 4.43
CA GLU A 450 -79.77 -8.99 4.55
C GLU A 450 -80.96 -8.11 4.99
N THR A 451 -80.69 -6.97 5.64
CA THR A 451 -81.76 -6.05 6.08
C THR A 451 -82.19 -5.07 4.98
N ILE A 452 -81.52 -5.06 3.83
CA ILE A 452 -81.78 -4.12 2.74
C ILE A 452 -82.67 -4.78 1.68
N ASP A 453 -83.78 -4.13 1.32
CA ASP A 453 -84.69 -4.63 0.28
C ASP A 453 -84.17 -4.31 -1.14
N PHE A 454 -83.37 -5.23 -1.68
CA PHE A 454 -82.89 -5.18 -3.06
C PHE A 454 -83.98 -5.37 -4.11
N GLY A 455 -85.19 -5.78 -3.74
CA GLY A 455 -86.34 -5.80 -4.64
C GLY A 455 -86.77 -4.40 -5.08
N VAL A 456 -86.48 -3.38 -4.25
CA VAL A 456 -86.81 -1.98 -4.53
C VAL A 456 -85.67 -1.26 -5.26
N ILE A 457 -84.42 -1.43 -4.79
CA ILE A 457 -83.27 -0.69 -5.33
C ILE A 457 -82.56 -1.40 -6.49
N GLY A 458 -82.78 -2.72 -6.65
CA GLY A 458 -82.12 -3.56 -7.65
C GLY A 458 -80.75 -4.06 -7.21
N THR A 459 -80.23 -5.07 -7.91
CA THR A 459 -78.91 -5.67 -7.65
C THR A 459 -77.90 -5.22 -8.70
N ALA A 460 -76.64 -5.08 -8.28
CA ALA A 460 -75.51 -4.77 -9.15
C ALA A 460 -74.28 -5.57 -8.71
N SER A 461 -73.32 -5.75 -9.61
CA SER A 461 -72.07 -6.45 -9.33
C SER A 461 -70.92 -5.48 -9.07
N ALA A 462 -69.89 -5.93 -8.33
CA ALA A 462 -68.70 -5.13 -8.08
C ALA A 462 -67.94 -4.71 -9.37
N SER A 463 -68.08 -5.48 -10.46
CA SER A 463 -67.52 -5.15 -11.78
C SER A 463 -68.22 -3.97 -12.47
N GLU A 464 -69.43 -3.63 -12.04
CA GLU A 464 -70.24 -2.57 -12.63
C GLU A 464 -70.39 -1.39 -11.67
N LYS A 465 -69.48 -1.26 -10.69
CA LYS A 465 -69.58 -0.22 -9.66
C LYS A 465 -69.36 1.17 -10.24
N ASP A 466 -70.19 2.11 -9.80
CA ASP A 466 -69.99 3.53 -10.01
C ASP A 466 -68.99 4.08 -8.98
N ASP A 467 -68.40 5.24 -9.25
CA ASP A 467 -67.64 5.99 -8.25
C ASP A 467 -68.61 6.75 -7.34
N LEU A 468 -69.05 6.09 -6.26
CA LEU A 468 -70.06 6.66 -5.35
C LEU A 468 -69.56 7.90 -4.61
N LYS A 469 -68.24 8.14 -4.56
CA LYS A 469 -67.65 9.32 -3.90
C LYS A 469 -68.00 10.63 -4.63
N ILE A 470 -68.56 10.55 -5.85
CA ILE A 470 -69.11 11.72 -6.56
C ILE A 470 -70.29 12.32 -5.78
N ILE A 471 -71.07 11.50 -5.05
CA ILE A 471 -72.13 11.99 -4.17
C ILE A 471 -71.50 12.65 -2.95
N LYS A 472 -71.85 13.93 -2.74
CA LYS A 472 -71.39 14.69 -1.58
C LYS A 472 -71.83 14.00 -0.29
N GLY A 473 -70.86 13.67 0.56
CA GLY A 473 -71.07 12.97 1.83
C GLY A 473 -70.59 11.52 1.82
N ILE A 474 -70.31 10.95 0.65
CA ILE A 474 -69.70 9.63 0.50
C ILE A 474 -68.18 9.78 0.36
N GLY A 475 -67.45 9.43 1.42
CA GLY A 475 -65.99 9.32 1.38
C GLY A 475 -65.51 7.92 0.99
N PRO A 476 -64.20 7.70 0.75
CA PRO A 476 -63.67 6.41 0.31
C PRO A 476 -64.04 5.22 1.19
N PHE A 477 -64.05 5.41 2.52
CA PHE A 477 -64.46 4.33 3.44
C PHE A 477 -65.98 4.11 3.44
N ILE A 478 -66.77 5.17 3.26
CA ILE A 478 -68.24 5.06 3.17
C ILE A 478 -68.66 4.36 1.87
N GLU A 479 -67.99 4.64 0.76
CA GLU A 479 -68.16 3.88 -0.49
C GLU A 479 -67.84 2.39 -0.28
N LYS A 480 -66.73 2.05 0.42
CA LYS A 480 -66.41 0.65 0.76
C LYS A 480 -67.52 -0.01 1.58
N LYS A 481 -68.11 0.70 2.55
CA LYS A 481 -69.22 0.20 3.36
C LYS A 481 -70.50 -0.03 2.53
N LEU A 482 -70.81 0.88 1.61
CA LEU A 482 -71.95 0.72 0.69
C LEU A 482 -71.74 -0.48 -0.25
N ASN A 483 -70.54 -0.62 -0.78
CA ASN A 483 -70.16 -1.78 -1.60
C ASN A 483 -70.25 -3.08 -0.79
N ALA A 484 -69.82 -3.08 0.47
CA ALA A 484 -69.95 -4.22 1.37
C ALA A 484 -71.43 -4.60 1.60
N LEU A 485 -72.34 -3.62 1.63
CA LEU A 485 -73.79 -3.87 1.67
C LEU A 485 -74.36 -4.38 0.34
N GLY A 486 -73.64 -4.31 -0.78
CA GLY A 486 -74.16 -4.68 -2.10
C GLY A 486 -74.74 -3.50 -2.91
N ILE A 487 -74.46 -2.26 -2.48
CA ILE A 487 -74.83 -1.03 -3.18
C ILE A 487 -73.60 -0.53 -3.93
N TYR A 488 -73.59 -0.70 -5.24
CA TYR A 488 -72.47 -0.41 -6.13
C TYR A 488 -72.74 0.74 -7.09
N GLN A 489 -74.01 1.10 -7.35
CA GLN A 489 -74.38 2.05 -8.41
C GLN A 489 -75.24 3.22 -7.93
N PHE A 490 -75.14 4.35 -8.63
CA PHE A 490 -76.02 5.51 -8.44
C PHE A 490 -77.49 5.13 -8.63
N ALA A 491 -77.78 4.25 -9.58
CA ALA A 491 -79.14 3.79 -9.85
C ALA A 491 -79.80 3.09 -8.65
N GLN A 492 -79.03 2.40 -7.81
CA GLN A 492 -79.54 1.76 -6.59
C GLN A 492 -79.86 2.82 -5.53
N ILE A 493 -78.95 3.79 -5.33
CA ILE A 493 -79.15 4.91 -4.38
C ILE A 493 -80.33 5.80 -4.82
N ALA A 494 -80.46 6.08 -6.11
CA ALA A 494 -81.53 6.87 -6.69
C ALA A 494 -82.94 6.29 -6.45
N LYS A 495 -83.04 4.98 -6.24
CA LYS A 495 -84.30 4.26 -6.03
C LYS A 495 -84.68 4.06 -4.56
N MET A 496 -83.82 4.47 -3.61
CA MET A 496 -84.11 4.33 -2.19
C MET A 496 -85.37 5.12 -1.80
N THR A 497 -86.22 4.49 -1.00
CA THR A 497 -87.33 5.17 -0.33
C THR A 497 -86.83 5.85 0.95
N SER A 498 -87.63 6.75 1.52
CA SER A 498 -87.29 7.38 2.81
C SER A 498 -86.97 6.35 3.90
N ASP A 499 -87.66 5.22 3.94
CA ASP A 499 -87.42 4.18 4.94
C ASP A 499 -86.10 3.43 4.66
N LEU A 500 -85.82 3.11 3.39
CA LEU A 500 -84.55 2.51 2.97
C LEU A 500 -83.34 3.44 3.21
N GLU A 501 -83.50 4.75 3.07
CA GLU A 501 -82.44 5.71 3.42
C GLU A 501 -82.06 5.63 4.90
N ASP A 502 -83.04 5.42 5.79
CA ASP A 502 -82.78 5.24 7.22
C ASP A 502 -82.15 3.87 7.51
N GLU A 503 -82.65 2.81 6.88
CA GLU A 503 -82.12 1.45 7.01
C GLU A 503 -80.67 1.37 6.54
N VAL A 504 -80.36 1.93 5.36
CA VAL A 504 -78.99 2.01 4.83
C VAL A 504 -78.11 2.83 5.76
N ASN A 505 -78.57 3.99 6.25
CA ASN A 505 -77.80 4.83 7.18
C ASN A 505 -77.43 4.08 8.47
N ILE A 506 -78.34 3.26 9.00
CA ILE A 506 -78.10 2.40 10.17
C ILE A 506 -77.14 1.25 9.81
N ALA A 507 -77.33 0.63 8.66
CA ALA A 507 -76.56 -0.53 8.22
C ALA A 507 -75.07 -0.20 8.02
N ILE A 508 -74.74 0.95 7.41
CA ILE A 508 -73.34 1.40 7.25
C ILE A 508 -72.70 1.94 8.55
N GLU A 509 -73.39 1.84 9.70
CA GLU A 509 -72.93 2.35 11.00
C GLU A 509 -72.49 3.82 10.93
N PHE A 510 -73.24 4.64 10.20
CA PHE A 510 -72.90 6.05 9.97
C PHE A 510 -73.71 6.97 10.87
N PHE A 511 -73.22 8.21 11.06
CA PHE A 511 -73.89 9.19 11.90
C PHE A 511 -75.38 9.29 11.54
N PRO A 512 -76.30 9.21 12.53
CA PRO A 512 -77.73 9.16 12.27
C PRO A 512 -78.22 10.27 11.32
N GLY A 513 -78.98 9.87 10.29
CA GLY A 513 -79.68 10.76 9.37
C GLY A 513 -78.79 11.52 8.38
N ARG A 514 -77.55 11.08 8.12
CA ARG A 514 -76.68 11.72 7.13
C ARG A 514 -77.12 11.46 5.69
N VAL A 515 -77.56 10.25 5.36
CA VAL A 515 -78.01 9.89 3.99
C VAL A 515 -79.07 10.87 3.47
N LYS A 516 -80.09 11.15 4.29
CA LYS A 516 -81.16 12.12 3.99
C LYS A 516 -80.68 13.57 3.96
N ARG A 517 -79.91 13.97 4.97
CA ARG A 517 -79.45 15.36 5.15
C ARG A 517 -78.51 15.80 4.03
N ASP A 518 -77.64 14.89 3.60
CA ASP A 518 -76.72 15.11 2.50
C ASP A 518 -77.42 14.83 1.14
N GLU A 519 -78.73 14.58 1.11
CA GLU A 519 -79.56 14.41 -0.09
C GLU A 519 -79.02 13.36 -1.10
N TRP A 520 -78.51 12.22 -0.61
CA TRP A 520 -77.84 11.22 -1.47
C TRP A 520 -78.73 10.71 -2.61
N VAL A 521 -80.00 10.44 -2.34
CA VAL A 521 -80.96 9.96 -3.34
C VAL A 521 -81.18 10.98 -4.46
N LYS A 522 -81.21 12.27 -4.13
CA LYS A 522 -81.41 13.34 -5.11
C LYS A 522 -80.18 13.50 -6.00
N GLN A 523 -78.99 13.52 -5.40
CA GLN A 523 -77.73 13.57 -6.15
C GLN A 523 -77.56 12.33 -7.04
N ALA A 524 -77.87 11.14 -6.52
CA ALA A 524 -77.79 9.90 -7.27
C ALA A 524 -78.74 9.87 -8.47
N LYS A 525 -79.94 10.48 -8.36
CA LYS A 525 -80.87 10.61 -9.50
C LYS A 525 -80.29 11.46 -10.63
N GLU A 526 -79.63 12.55 -10.30
CA GLU A 526 -78.96 13.42 -11.29
C GLU A 526 -77.77 12.74 -11.96
N LEU A 527 -77.16 11.74 -11.32
CA LEU A 527 -76.02 10.98 -11.81
C LEU A 527 -76.40 9.66 -12.52
N ALA A 528 -77.65 9.19 -12.35
CA ALA A 528 -78.16 7.95 -12.92
C ALA A 528 -78.97 8.17 -14.22
N GLU A 529 -79.22 9.42 -14.61
CA GLU A 529 -79.75 9.83 -15.92
C GLU A 529 -78.63 9.95 -16.97
#